data_AF-A0A970IR75-F1
#
_entry.id   AF-A0A970IR75-F1
#
_cell.length_a   1.000
_cell.length_b   1.000
_cell.length_c   1.000
_cell.angle_alpha   90.00
_cell.angle_beta   90.00
_cell.angle_gamma   90.00
#
_symmetry.space_group_name_H-M   'P 1'
#
loop_
_entity.id
_entity.type
_entity.pdbx_description
1 polymer ?
#
loop_
_entity_poly.entity_id
_entity_poly.type
_entity_poly.pdbx_seq_one_letter_code
_entity_poly.pdbx_strand_id
1 'polypeptide(L)'
;PTLIALDAFRLAGEANRIPSLDRAVDFLLEHWTIKKPIGPCHYGIGTLFMQVEYPFRNYNLFVYVYVLSFFDRAKRDPRFLDAWQALQAKTVDGQIVVERVVPKLANFAFCKKGSPSVLATERYREIVDNIR
;
A
#
# COMPACT_ATOMS: atom_id res chain seq x y z
N PRO A 1 13.04 0.58 -0.20
CA PRO A 1 13.73 -0.67 -0.61
C PRO A 1 13.00 -1.94 -0.15
N THR A 2 12.70 -2.07 1.15
CA THR A 2 12.05 -3.27 1.72
C THR A 2 10.72 -3.61 1.07
N LEU A 3 9.81 -2.64 0.90
CA LEU A 3 8.49 -2.88 0.28
C LEU A 3 8.61 -3.41 -1.16
N ILE A 4 9.56 -2.88 -1.94
CA ILE A 4 9.79 -3.32 -3.34
C ILE A 4 10.31 -4.76 -3.35
N ALA A 5 11.21 -5.11 -2.43
CA ALA A 5 11.72 -6.49 -2.32
C ALA A 5 10.59 -7.47 -1.97
N LEU A 6 9.73 -7.13 -1.00
CA LEU A 6 8.56 -7.93 -0.67
C LEU A 6 7.60 -8.07 -1.84
N ASP A 7 7.38 -7.00 -2.61
CA ASP A 7 6.54 -7.06 -3.81
C ASP A 7 7.12 -8.01 -4.88
N ALA A 8 8.45 -8.06 -5.03
CA ALA A 8 9.11 -9.02 -5.91
C ALA A 8 8.93 -10.47 -5.43
N PHE A 9 9.08 -10.75 -4.13
CA PHE A 9 8.83 -12.10 -3.58
C PHE A 9 7.37 -12.52 -3.73
N ARG A 10 6.43 -11.58 -3.55
CA ARG A 10 5.01 -11.81 -3.83
C ARG A 10 4.78 -12.21 -5.29
N LEU A 11 5.35 -11.48 -6.24
CA LEU A 11 5.24 -11.78 -7.67
C LEU A 11 5.88 -13.13 -8.04
N ALA A 12 6.93 -13.54 -7.32
CA ALA A 12 7.56 -14.85 -7.49
C ALA A 12 6.77 -16.00 -6.84
N GLY A 13 5.67 -15.73 -6.13
CA GLY A 13 4.88 -16.75 -5.42
C GLY A 13 5.50 -17.20 -4.10
N GLU A 14 6.41 -16.41 -3.53
CA GLU A 14 7.23 -16.76 -2.36
C GLU A 14 6.82 -16.03 -1.06
N ALA A 15 5.77 -15.20 -1.09
CA ALA A 15 5.38 -14.31 0.02
C ALA A 15 5.29 -15.00 1.40
N ASN A 16 4.74 -16.21 1.47
CA ASN A 16 4.56 -16.96 2.72
C ASN A 16 5.39 -18.26 2.79
N ARG A 17 6.34 -18.44 1.87
CA ARG A 17 7.19 -19.66 1.79
C ARG A 17 8.53 -19.50 2.48
N ILE A 18 8.96 -18.26 2.68
CA ILE A 18 10.26 -17.92 3.25
C ILE A 18 10.03 -17.24 4.61
N PRO A 19 10.16 -17.96 5.74
CA PRO A 19 9.86 -17.41 7.07
C PRO A 19 10.67 -16.16 7.44
N SER A 20 11.86 -15.98 6.85
CA SER A 20 12.69 -14.81 7.12
C SER A 20 12.11 -13.51 6.54
N LEU A 21 11.14 -13.57 5.62
CA LEU A 21 10.41 -12.40 5.11
C LEU A 21 9.52 -11.77 6.18
N ASP A 22 9.09 -12.51 7.20
CA ASP A 22 8.30 -11.98 8.32
C ASP A 22 9.02 -10.83 9.03
N ARG A 23 10.36 -10.90 9.13
CA ARG A 23 11.15 -9.80 9.70
C ARG A 23 11.10 -8.53 8.85
N ALA A 24 11.04 -8.67 7.53
CA ALA A 24 10.90 -7.54 6.62
C ALA A 24 9.48 -6.95 6.67
N VAL A 25 8.47 -7.80 6.86
CA VAL A 25 7.10 -7.38 7.15
C VAL A 25 7.05 -6.61 8.48
N ASP A 26 7.61 -7.17 9.55
CA ASP A 26 7.64 -6.54 10.88
C ASP A 26 8.33 -5.18 10.86
N PHE A 27 9.45 -5.06 10.15
CA PHE A 27 10.12 -3.78 9.94
C PHE A 27 9.19 -2.72 9.31
N LEU A 28 8.42 -3.08 8.29
CA LEU A 28 7.47 -2.16 7.67
C LEU A 28 6.30 -1.82 8.59
N LEU A 29 5.83 -2.77 9.40
CA LEU A 29 4.79 -2.53 10.39
C LEU A 29 5.30 -1.61 11.51
N GLU A 30 6.55 -1.75 11.95
CA GLU A 30 7.18 -0.81 12.89
C GLU A 30 7.27 0.60 12.30
N HIS A 31 7.52 0.73 11.00
CA HIS A 31 7.52 2.04 10.34
C HIS A 31 6.17 2.76 10.49
N TRP A 32 5.05 2.02 10.43
CA TRP A 32 3.70 2.58 10.67
C TRP A 32 3.57 3.22 12.05
N THR A 33 4.15 2.60 13.08
CA THR A 33 4.18 3.14 14.44
C THR A 33 5.14 4.33 14.56
N ILE A 34 6.36 4.19 14.05
CA ILE A 34 7.44 5.17 14.25
C ILE A 34 7.20 6.45 13.45
N LYS A 35 6.67 6.33 12.22
CA LYS A 35 6.34 7.42 11.28
C LYS A 35 7.50 8.34 10.88
N LYS A 36 8.69 8.17 11.45
CA LYS A 36 9.93 8.87 11.07
C LYS A 36 10.75 8.00 10.11
N PRO A 37 11.66 8.61 9.34
CA PRO A 37 12.62 7.84 8.54
C PRO A 37 13.38 6.85 9.44
N ILE A 38 13.27 5.57 9.10
CA ILE A 38 14.03 4.48 9.72
C ILE A 38 14.79 3.78 8.61
N GLY A 39 16.12 3.74 8.65
CA GLY A 39 16.90 3.09 7.58
C GLY A 39 16.46 1.62 7.43
N PRO A 40 16.28 1.04 6.22
CA PRO A 40 16.47 1.54 4.83
C PRO A 40 15.32 2.37 4.21
N CYS A 41 14.33 2.82 4.98
CA CYS A 41 13.29 3.76 4.55
C CYS A 41 13.74 5.21 4.78
N HIS A 42 14.17 5.88 3.71
CA HIS A 42 14.61 7.29 3.76
C HIS A 42 13.46 8.31 3.89
N TYR A 43 12.22 7.85 3.98
CA TYR A 43 11.02 8.68 4.08
C TYR A 43 10.20 8.21 5.29
N GLY A 44 9.58 9.15 6.01
CA GLY A 44 8.61 8.85 7.06
C GLY A 44 7.19 8.66 6.53
N ILE A 45 6.26 8.44 7.44
CA ILE A 45 4.81 8.38 7.16
C ILE A 45 4.19 9.72 7.55
N GLY A 46 3.84 10.49 6.53
CA GLY A 46 3.18 11.79 6.67
C GLY A 46 2.15 12.01 5.57
N THR A 47 1.78 13.28 5.33
CA THR A 47 0.69 13.65 4.42
C THR A 47 0.83 13.03 3.03
N LEU A 48 2.03 13.04 2.45
CA LEU A 48 2.29 12.49 1.11
C LEU A 48 2.21 10.97 1.06
N PHE A 49 2.51 10.28 2.16
CA PHE A 49 2.34 8.83 2.25
C PHE A 49 0.86 8.47 2.33
N MET A 50 0.10 9.23 3.13
CA MET A 50 -1.32 8.96 3.37
C MET A 50 -2.23 9.18 2.15
N GLN A 51 -1.73 9.83 1.10
CA GLN A 51 -2.48 10.07 -0.13
C GLN A 51 -2.43 8.86 -1.07
N VAL A 52 -3.58 8.46 -1.60
CA VAL A 52 -3.64 7.49 -2.69
C VAL A 52 -3.16 8.15 -4.00
N GLU A 53 -2.01 7.71 -4.50
CA GLU A 53 -1.51 8.09 -5.83
C GLU A 53 -1.94 7.07 -6.88
N TYR A 54 -2.29 7.55 -8.08
CA TYR A 54 -2.41 6.69 -9.25
C TYR A 54 -1.77 7.36 -10.49
N PRO A 55 -0.98 6.63 -11.31
CA PRO A 55 -0.56 5.23 -11.16
C PRO A 55 0.28 4.93 -9.90
N PHE A 56 0.27 3.68 -9.44
CA PHE A 56 1.00 3.23 -8.25
C PHE A 56 2.50 3.16 -8.52
N ARG A 57 3.26 4.19 -8.13
CA ARG A 57 4.71 4.26 -8.39
C ARG A 57 5.55 4.50 -7.15
N ASN A 58 4.97 5.18 -6.17
CA ASN A 58 5.67 5.64 -4.99
C ASN A 58 5.30 4.82 -3.75
N TYR A 59 6.17 4.88 -2.75
CA TYR A 59 5.89 4.39 -1.41
C TYR A 59 4.79 5.26 -0.78
N ASN A 60 3.54 4.79 -0.85
CA ASN A 60 2.36 5.44 -0.29
C ASN A 60 1.47 4.40 0.42
N LEU A 61 0.41 4.87 1.06
CA LEU A 61 -0.54 4.06 1.82
C LEU A 61 -1.12 2.92 0.99
N PHE A 62 -1.51 3.19 -0.26
CA PHE A 62 -2.09 2.18 -1.12
C PHE A 62 -1.11 1.03 -1.37
N VAL A 63 0.09 1.34 -1.88
CA VAL A 63 1.09 0.31 -2.22
C VAL A 63 1.56 -0.42 -0.97
N TYR A 64 1.68 0.28 0.15
CA TYR A 64 2.03 -0.30 1.43
C TYR A 64 1.02 -1.38 1.87
N VAL A 65 -0.27 -1.03 1.93
CA VAL A 65 -1.32 -1.97 2.32
C VAL A 65 -1.46 -3.07 1.27
N TYR A 66 -1.38 -2.73 -0.02
CA TYR A 66 -1.50 -3.69 -1.10
C TYR A 66 -0.46 -4.80 -0.99
N VAL A 67 0.82 -4.47 -0.92
CA VAL A 67 1.89 -5.48 -0.83
C VAL A 67 1.78 -6.29 0.46
N LEU A 68 1.57 -5.62 1.60
CA LEU A 68 1.48 -6.31 2.90
C LEU A 68 0.27 -7.25 2.99
N SER A 69 -0.83 -6.98 2.28
CA SER A 69 -2.00 -7.86 2.27
C SER A 69 -1.70 -9.29 1.82
N PHE A 70 -0.60 -9.52 1.07
CA PHE A 70 -0.24 -10.87 0.61
C PHE A 70 0.53 -11.70 1.65
N PHE A 71 0.98 -11.08 2.74
CA PHE A 71 1.80 -11.73 3.77
C PHE A 71 0.95 -12.06 4.99
N ASP A 72 0.88 -13.33 5.37
CA ASP A 72 0.05 -13.80 6.49
C ASP A 72 0.47 -13.17 7.83
N ARG A 73 1.78 -12.90 7.99
CA ARG A 73 2.33 -12.18 9.14
C ARG A 73 1.69 -10.80 9.33
N ALA A 74 1.36 -10.10 8.24
CA ALA A 74 0.78 -8.75 8.28
C ALA A 74 -0.72 -8.78 8.55
N LYS A 75 -1.47 -9.71 7.94
CA LYS A 75 -2.95 -9.73 7.96
C LYS A 75 -3.57 -9.70 9.36
N ARG A 76 -2.88 -10.27 10.35
CA ARG A 76 -3.33 -10.35 11.75
C ARG A 76 -2.76 -9.25 12.65
N ASP A 77 -1.87 -8.41 12.13
CA ASP A 77 -1.18 -7.41 12.93
C ASP A 77 -2.03 -6.13 13.06
N PRO A 78 -2.22 -5.61 14.28
CA PRO A 78 -3.06 -4.41 14.49
C PRO A 78 -2.54 -3.18 13.76
N ARG A 79 -1.22 -3.06 13.52
CA ARG A 79 -0.62 -1.95 12.77
C ARG A 79 -1.03 -1.99 11.30
N PHE A 80 -1.10 -3.20 10.73
CA PHE A 80 -1.60 -3.39 9.37
C PHE A 80 -3.10 -3.09 9.28
N LEU A 81 -3.89 -3.57 10.24
CA LEU A 81 -5.34 -3.32 10.26
C LEU A 81 -5.66 -1.82 10.36
N ASP A 82 -4.90 -1.07 11.15
CA ASP A 82 -5.01 0.40 11.22
C ASP A 82 -4.66 1.06 9.86
N ALA A 83 -3.59 0.62 9.21
CA ALA A 83 -3.23 1.11 7.88
C ALA A 83 -4.28 0.76 6.81
N TRP A 84 -4.86 -0.45 6.86
CA TRP A 84 -5.97 -0.83 5.98
C TRP A 84 -7.19 0.04 6.26
N GLN A 85 -7.60 0.23 7.52
CA GLN A 85 -8.73 1.09 7.85
C GLN A 85 -8.52 2.52 7.31
N ALA A 86 -7.30 3.05 7.41
CA ALA A 86 -6.94 4.34 6.83
C ALA A 86 -7.09 4.36 5.31
N LEU A 87 -6.76 3.27 4.61
CA LEU A 87 -6.98 3.12 3.16
C LEU A 87 -8.47 2.98 2.82
N GLN A 88 -9.23 2.20 3.59
CA GLN A 88 -10.67 2.01 3.38
C GLN A 88 -11.42 3.33 3.50
N ALA A 89 -11.00 4.23 4.40
CA ALA A 89 -11.53 5.59 4.51
C ALA A 89 -11.26 6.47 3.27
N LYS A 90 -10.41 6.03 2.33
CA LYS A 90 -10.18 6.70 1.03
C LYS A 90 -11.13 6.24 -0.08
N THR A 91 -12.09 5.38 0.25
CA THR A 91 -13.08 4.90 -0.71
C THR A 91 -14.34 5.76 -0.69
N VAL A 92 -14.99 5.90 -1.84
CA VAL A 92 -16.35 6.45 -2.00
C VAL A 92 -17.14 5.41 -2.77
N ASP A 93 -18.27 4.98 -2.22
CA ASP A 93 -19.09 3.90 -2.78
C ASP A 93 -18.29 2.62 -3.12
N GLY A 94 -17.31 2.30 -2.26
CA GLY A 94 -16.42 1.13 -2.43
C GLY A 94 -15.37 1.28 -3.54
N GLN A 95 -15.22 2.47 -4.11
CA GLN A 95 -14.22 2.78 -5.15
C GLN A 95 -13.09 3.65 -4.61
N ILE A 96 -11.88 3.42 -5.08
CA ILE A 96 -10.70 4.18 -4.68
C ILE A 96 -10.68 5.54 -5.37
N VAL A 97 -10.63 6.62 -4.57
CA VAL A 97 -10.48 7.99 -5.07
C VAL A 97 -9.00 8.34 -5.17
N VAL A 98 -8.59 8.88 -6.33
CA VAL A 98 -7.20 9.30 -6.54
C VAL A 98 -6.95 10.66 -5.90
N GLU A 99 -6.09 10.74 -4.90
CA GLU A 99 -5.76 11.99 -4.19
C GLU A 99 -4.55 12.70 -4.79
N ARG A 100 -3.63 11.94 -5.41
CA ARG A 100 -2.44 12.47 -6.04
C ARG A 100 -2.22 11.88 -7.43
N VAL A 101 -1.88 12.76 -8.37
CA VAL A 101 -1.51 12.40 -9.73
C VAL A 101 -0.21 13.08 -10.09
N VAL A 102 0.54 12.41 -10.95
CA VAL A 102 1.77 12.92 -11.55
C VAL A 102 1.39 14.05 -12.50
N PRO A 103 1.97 15.26 -12.39
CA PRO A 103 1.57 16.37 -13.24
C PRO A 103 1.60 16.05 -14.74
N LYS A 104 2.62 15.30 -15.18
CA LYS A 104 2.77 14.85 -16.58
C LYS A 104 1.68 13.88 -17.04
N LEU A 105 0.98 13.23 -16.12
CA LEU A 105 -0.09 12.27 -16.42
C LEU A 105 -1.50 12.84 -16.13
N ALA A 106 -1.61 14.02 -15.51
CA ALA A 106 -2.88 14.56 -15.03
C ALA A 106 -3.95 14.79 -16.12
N ASN A 107 -3.53 14.89 -17.38
CA ASN A 107 -4.41 15.10 -18.53
C ASN A 107 -4.94 13.80 -19.14
N PHE A 108 -4.47 12.63 -18.71
CA PHE A 108 -4.98 11.35 -19.22
C PHE A 108 -6.26 10.93 -18.48
N ALA A 109 -7.17 10.30 -19.21
CA ALA A 109 -8.48 9.92 -18.69
C ALA A 109 -8.41 8.90 -17.52
N PHE A 110 -7.35 8.11 -17.42
CA PHE A 110 -7.23 7.03 -16.45
C PHE A 110 -6.75 7.46 -15.04
N CYS A 111 -6.22 8.68 -14.87
CA CYS A 111 -5.72 9.16 -13.59
C CYS A 111 -6.19 10.60 -13.33
N LYS A 112 -7.45 10.76 -12.94
CA LYS A 112 -8.05 12.04 -12.55
C LYS A 112 -8.03 12.21 -11.05
N LYS A 113 -7.38 13.28 -10.57
CA LYS A 113 -7.38 13.64 -9.15
C LYS A 113 -8.79 13.99 -8.70
N GLY A 114 -9.17 13.50 -7.52
CA GLY A 114 -10.49 13.73 -6.91
C GLY A 114 -11.60 12.85 -7.48
N SER A 115 -11.28 11.89 -8.34
CA SER A 115 -12.28 10.98 -8.94
C SER A 115 -11.97 9.52 -8.60
N PRO A 116 -13.01 8.66 -8.57
CA PRO A 116 -12.81 7.21 -8.51
C PRO A 116 -11.98 6.69 -9.68
N SER A 117 -11.11 5.71 -9.42
CA SER A 117 -10.35 4.99 -10.43
C SER A 117 -10.75 3.52 -10.45
N VAL A 118 -11.26 3.06 -11.59
CA VAL A 118 -11.66 1.66 -11.80
C VAL A 118 -10.45 0.72 -11.61
N LEU A 119 -9.32 1.05 -12.22
CA LEU A 119 -8.09 0.24 -12.15
C LEU A 119 -7.49 0.20 -10.73
N ALA A 120 -7.57 1.31 -9.98
CA ALA A 120 -7.16 1.31 -8.58
C ALA A 120 -8.14 0.48 -7.71
N THR A 121 -9.43 0.54 -8.03
CA THR A 121 -10.48 -0.21 -7.32
C THR A 121 -10.36 -1.72 -7.53
N GLU A 122 -9.96 -2.18 -8.72
CA GLU A 122 -9.65 -3.58 -8.97
C GLU A 122 -8.55 -4.10 -8.01
N ARG A 123 -7.45 -3.35 -7.89
CA ARG A 123 -6.38 -3.69 -6.94
C ARG A 123 -6.86 -3.64 -5.49
N TYR A 124 -7.76 -2.72 -5.14
CA TYR A 124 -8.34 -2.66 -3.80
C TYR A 124 -9.20 -3.89 -3.48
N ARG A 125 -9.93 -4.43 -4.45
CA ARG A 125 -10.69 -5.68 -4.25
C ARG A 125 -9.76 -6.85 -3.96
N GLU A 126 -8.61 -6.93 -4.63
CA GLU A 126 -7.58 -7.94 -4.31
C GLU A 126 -7.11 -7.82 -2.84
N ILE A 127 -6.94 -6.60 -2.32
CA ILE A 127 -6.63 -6.38 -0.89
C ILE A 127 -7.72 -6.97 -0.01
N VAL A 128 -8.98 -6.64 -0.30
CA VAL A 128 -10.13 -7.13 0.48
C VAL A 128 -10.19 -8.67 0.46
N ASP A 129 -9.95 -9.29 -0.69
CA ASP A 129 -9.97 -10.75 -0.82
C ASP A 129 -8.79 -11.43 -0.12
N ASN A 130 -7.62 -10.79 -0.08
CA ASN A 130 -6.44 -11.31 0.62
C ASN A 130 -6.60 -11.39 2.14
N ILE A 131 -7.44 -10.55 2.73
CA ILE A 131 -7.55 -10.40 4.18
C ILE A 131 -8.83 -11.08 4.72
N ARG A 132 -9.73 -11.49 3.82
CA ARG A 132 -10.85 -12.39 4.14
C ARG A 132 -10.38 -13.77 4.57
#